data_AF-A0A975RGM3-F1
#
_entry.id   AF-A0A975RGM3-F1
#
_cell.length_a   1.000
_cell.length_b   1.000
_cell.length_c   1.000
_cell.angle_alpha   90.00
_cell.angle_beta   90.00
_cell.angle_gamma   90.00
#
_symmetry.space_group_name_H-M   'P 1'
#
loop_
_entity.id
_entity.type
_entity.pdbx_description
1 polymer ?
#
loop_
_entity_poly.entity_id
_entity_poly.type
_entity_poly.pdbx_seq_one_letter_code
_entity_poly.pdbx_strand_id
1 'polypeptide(L)' 'MDPVDRALVDRVEELARGVDRAAPIRLSHERNPDQFAENLRDLGHEFVDLGRCLLARVDEIDGQ' A
#
# COMPACT_ATOMS: atom_id res chain seq x y z
N MET A 1 -8.01 20.55 3.49
CA MET A 1 -7.27 19.29 3.76
C MET A 1 -5.79 19.63 3.68
N ASP A 2 -5.02 19.25 4.68
CA ASP A 2 -3.57 19.46 4.69
C ASP A 2 -2.94 18.75 3.47
N PRO A 3 -1.91 19.34 2.81
CA PRO A 3 -1.24 18.71 1.68
C PRO A 3 -0.71 17.29 1.98
N VAL A 4 -0.28 17.02 3.22
CA VAL A 4 0.18 15.71 3.68
C VAL A 4 -0.99 14.73 3.75
N ASP A 5 -2.12 15.13 4.33
CA ASP A 5 -3.31 14.28 4.43
C ASP A 5 -3.81 13.88 3.03
N ARG A 6 -3.83 14.85 2.10
CA ARG A 6 -4.24 14.59 0.71
C ARG A 6 -3.30 13.60 0.03
N ALA A 7 -1.98 13.77 0.18
CA ALA A 7 -1.00 12.86 -0.40
C ALA A 7 -1.11 11.43 0.16
N LEU A 8 -1.41 11.29 1.45
CA LEU A 8 -1.64 9.99 2.09
C LEU A 8 -2.91 9.33 1.56
N VAL A 9 -4.01 10.07 1.44
CA VAL A 9 -5.27 9.57 0.87
C VAL A 9 -5.09 9.15 -0.59
N ASP A 10 -4.46 9.98 -1.41
CA ASP A 10 -4.19 9.68 -2.83
C ASP A 10 -3.38 8.37 -2.96
N ARG A 11 -2.42 8.14 -2.07
CA ARG A 11 -1.58 6.93 -2.04
C ARG A 11 -2.34 5.69 -1.57
N VAL A 12 -3.26 5.83 -0.61
CA VAL A 12 -4.17 4.74 -0.21
C VAL A 12 -5.06 4.34 -1.39
N GLU A 13 -5.63 5.31 -2.10
CA GLU A 13 -6.48 5.04 -3.25
C GLU A 13 -5.71 4.37 -4.40
N GLU A 14 -4.48 4.79 -4.66
CA GLU A 14 -3.62 4.18 -5.68
C GLU A 14 -3.31 2.73 -5.34
N LEU A 15 -2.91 2.45 -4.09
CA LEU A 15 -2.61 1.09 -3.63
C LEU A 15 -3.85 0.19 -3.69
N ALA A 16 -5.01 0.69 -3.24
CA ALA A 16 -6.27 -0.03 -3.32
C ALA A 16 -6.64 -0.37 -4.78
N ARG A 17 -6.51 0.60 -5.70
CA ARG A 17 -6.74 0.37 -7.14
C ARG A 17 -5.78 -0.66 -7.73
N GLY A 18 -4.50 -0.63 -7.35
CA GLY A 18 -3.49 -1.59 -7.79
C GLY A 18 -3.80 -3.02 -7.32
N VAL A 19 -4.22 -3.15 -6.07
CA VAL A 19 -4.60 -4.42 -5.43
C VAL A 19 -5.90 -4.97 -6.00
N ASP A 20 -6.88 -4.13 -6.34
CA ASP A 20 -8.14 -4.60 -6.91
C ASP A 20 -8.03 -5.00 -8.38
N ARG A 21 -7.22 -4.30 -9.17
CA ARG A 21 -7.20 -4.47 -10.64
C ARG A 21 -6.09 -5.38 -11.15
N ALA A 22 -4.89 -5.26 -10.61
CA ALA A 22 -3.69 -5.78 -11.27
C ALA A 22 -2.95 -6.82 -10.44
N ALA A 23 -2.90 -6.67 -9.12
CA ALA A 23 -2.16 -7.61 -8.28
C ALA A 23 -2.72 -9.05 -8.34
N PRO A 24 -4.04 -9.31 -8.26
CA PRO A 24 -4.59 -10.66 -8.30
C PRO A 24 -4.36 -11.32 -9.66
N ILE A 25 -4.47 -10.56 -10.74
CA ILE A 25 -4.22 -11.04 -12.11
C ILE A 25 -2.73 -11.33 -12.31
N ARG A 26 -1.83 -10.45 -11.89
CA ARG A 26 -0.38 -10.66 -12.02
C ARG A 26 0.07 -11.85 -11.17
N LEU A 27 -0.40 -11.93 -9.94
CA LEU A 27 -0.10 -13.03 -9.03
C LEU A 27 -0.69 -14.37 -9.51
N SER A 28 -1.90 -14.39 -10.10
CA SER A 28 -2.52 -15.64 -10.59
C SER A 28 -1.87 -16.20 -11.85
N HIS A 29 -1.22 -15.36 -12.66
CA HIS A 29 -0.56 -15.77 -13.90
C HIS A 29 0.95 -16.05 -13.73
N GLU A 30 1.52 -15.71 -12.57
CA GLU A 30 2.92 -15.95 -12.27
C GLU A 30 3.16 -17.46 -12.08
N ARG A 31 3.90 -18.06 -13.01
CA ARG A 31 4.17 -19.51 -13.00
C ARG A 31 5.42 -19.87 -12.20
N ASN A 32 6.24 -18.87 -11.86
CA ASN A 32 7.42 -19.04 -11.03
C ASN A 32 7.05 -18.81 -9.55
N PRO A 33 7.09 -19.84 -8.69
CA PRO A 33 6.71 -19.70 -7.28
C PRO A 33 7.61 -18.74 -6.50
N ASP A 34 8.90 -18.64 -6.85
CA ASP A 34 9.83 -17.73 -6.18
C ASP A 34 9.49 -16.28 -6.53
N GLN A 35 9.21 -16.00 -7.80
CA GLN A 35 8.79 -14.67 -8.27
C GLN A 35 7.44 -14.27 -7.68
N PHE A 36 6.50 -15.22 -7.56
CA PHE A 36 5.23 -15.00 -6.89
C PHE A 36 5.43 -14.59 -5.43
N ALA A 37 6.28 -15.32 -4.70
CA ALA A 37 6.57 -15.03 -3.30
C ALA A 37 7.28 -13.68 -3.11
N GLU A 38 8.17 -13.30 -4.02
CA GLU A 38 8.82 -11.98 -4.04
C GLU A 38 7.81 -10.87 -4.29
N ASN A 39 6.99 -10.98 -5.35
CA ASN A 39 5.96 -9.99 -5.67
C ASN A 39 4.95 -9.80 -4.52
N LEU A 40 4.59 -10.90 -3.84
CA LEU A 40 3.70 -10.84 -2.68
C LEU A 40 4.37 -10.17 -1.48
N ARG A 41 5.67 -10.38 -1.29
CA ARG A 41 6.45 -9.74 -0.23
C ARG A 41 6.54 -8.24 -0.46
N ASP A 42 6.85 -7.81 -1.68
CA ASP A 42 6.94 -6.39 -2.04
C ASP A 42 5.62 -5.67 -1.79
N LEU A 43 4.50 -6.27 -2.22
CA LEU A 43 3.17 -5.72 -1.95
C LEU A 43 2.91 -5.61 -0.43
N GLY A 44 3.29 -6.63 0.34
CA GLY A 44 3.18 -6.61 1.79
C GLY A 44 4.00 -5.47 2.43
N HIS A 45 5.20 -5.20 1.93
CA HIS A 45 6.03 -4.09 2.40
C HIS A 45 5.39 -2.73 2.11
N GLU A 46 4.83 -2.54 0.91
CA GLU A 46 4.13 -1.29 0.55
C GLU A 46 2.95 -1.01 1.49
N PHE A 47 2.17 -2.03 1.85
CA PHE A 47 1.08 -1.89 2.82
C PHE A 47 1.58 -1.53 4.22
N VAL A 48 2.64 -2.18 4.70
CA VAL A 48 3.21 -1.91 6.02
C VAL A 48 3.73 -0.48 6.11
N ASP A 49 4.46 -0.03 5.09
CA ASP A 49 5.03 1.31 5.07
C ASP A 49 3.94 2.39 5.00
N LEU A 50 2.91 2.20 4.16
CA LEU A 50 1.77 3.11 4.12
C LEU A 50 1.01 3.15 5.46
N GLY A 51 0.79 1.99 6.07
CA GLY A 51 0.15 1.90 7.38
C GLY A 51 0.91 2.67 8.46
N ARG A 52 2.24 2.58 8.47
CA ARG A 52 3.10 3.36 9.38
C ARG A 52 2.96 4.86 9.14
N CYS A 53 2.95 5.31 7.89
CA CYS A 53 2.78 6.73 7.58
C CYS A 53 1.41 7.27 8.04
N LEU A 54 0.34 6.49 7.85
CA LEU A 54 -1.00 6.87 8.30
C LEU A 54 -1.07 6.96 9.83
N LEU A 55 -0.54 5.95 10.55
CA LEU A 55 -0.55 5.94 12.01
C LEU A 55 0.28 7.10 12.58
N ALA A 56 1.48 7.35 12.06
CA ALA A 56 2.29 8.49 12.47
C ALA A 56 1.54 9.82 12.28
N ARG A 57 0.79 9.95 11.19
CA ARG A 57 -0.02 11.15 10.95
C ARG A 57 -1.20 11.28 11.92
N VAL A 58 -1.84 10.17 12.31
CA VAL A 58 -2.87 10.18 13.36
C VAL A 58 -2.27 10.61 14.70
N ASP A 59 -1.11 10.07 15.08
CA ASP A 59 -0.43 10.44 16.31
C ASP A 59 -0.08 11.95 16.34
N GLU A 60 0.34 12.53 15.21
CA GLU A 60 0.57 13.97 15.07
C GLU A 60 -0.69 14.81 15.28
N ILE A 61 -1.85 14.32 14.81
CA ILE A 61 -3.14 15.02 14.96
C ILE A 61 -3.66 14.90 16.39
N ASP A 62 -3.56 13.71 17.00
CA ASP A 62 -4.02 13.47 18.38
C ASP A 62 -3.15 14.18 19.43
N GLY A 63 -1.89 14.49 19.08
CA GLY A 63 -0.97 15.25 19.92
C GLY A 63 -1.11 16.78 19.84
N GLN A 64 -2.00 17.31 18.98
CA GLN A 64 -2.30 18.73 18.81
C GLN A 64 -3.49 19.18 19.65
#